data_AF-S6CYC1-F1
#
_entry.id   AF-S6CYC1-F1
#
_cell.length_a   1.000
_cell.length_b   1.000
_cell.length_c   1.000
_cell.angle_alpha   90.00
_cell.angle_beta   90.00
_cell.angle_gamma   90.00
#
_symmetry.space_group_name_H-M   'P 1'
#
loop_
_entity.id
_entity.type
_entity.pdbx_description
1 polymer ?
#
loop_
_entity_poly.entity_id
_entity_poly.type
_entity_poly.pdbx_seq_one_letter_code
_entity_poly.pdbx_strand_id
1 'polypeptide(L)' 'YRYVDWFLQFPLLLVEVIAVLALAKAVAKSLIMRLVPASAAMIALGYPGEIHQIRTHKSYGVLSTIPFLYILYVLFVEL' A
#
# COMPACT_ATOMS: atom_id res chain seq x y z
N TYR A 1 14.44 10.46 -3.44
CA TYR A 1 14.88 9.87 -2.17
C TYR A 1 13.70 9.40 -1.33
N ARG A 2 12.75 10.26 -0.90
CA ARG A 2 11.57 9.86 -0.09
C ARG A 2 10.76 8.64 -0.58
N TYR A 3 10.49 8.49 -1.88
CA TYR A 3 9.71 7.34 -2.39
C TYR A 3 10.42 6.00 -2.23
N VAL A 4 11.74 6.00 -2.25
CA VAL A 4 12.54 4.78 -2.04
C VAL A 4 12.41 4.34 -0.58
N ASP A 5 12.46 5.29 0.35
CA ASP A 5 12.24 5.04 1.78
C ASP A 5 10.80 4.52 2.01
N TRP A 6 9.82 5.15 1.38
CA TRP A 6 8.40 4.75 1.44
C TRP A 6 8.13 3.36 0.89
N PHE A 7 8.79 2.97 -0.20
CA PHE A 7 8.63 1.63 -0.78
C PHE A 7 8.99 0.51 0.19
N LEU A 8 9.92 0.77 1.12
CA LEU A 8 10.32 -0.19 2.15
C LEU A 8 9.45 -0.06 3.41
N GLN A 9 9.16 1.17 3.83
CA GLN A 9 8.56 1.41 5.15
C GLN A 9 7.04 1.15 5.19
N PHE A 10 6.30 1.43 4.11
CA PHE A 10 4.85 1.17 4.09
C PHE A 10 4.50 -0.33 4.14
N PRO A 11 5.15 -1.21 3.36
CA PRO A 11 4.98 -2.66 3.52
C PRO A 11 5.31 -3.13 4.94
N LEU A 12 6.40 -2.61 5.51
CA LEU A 12 6.84 -2.98 6.84
C LEU A 12 5.80 -2.58 7.90
N LEU A 13 5.26 -1.36 7.84
CA LEU A 13 4.21 -0.88 8.74
C LEU A 13 2.96 -1.78 8.69
N LEU A 14 2.56 -2.25 7.51
CA LEU A 14 1.41 -3.16 7.38
C LEU A 14 1.71 -4.52 8.03
N VAL A 15 2.91 -5.05 7.84
CA VAL A 15 3.35 -6.28 8.52
C VAL A 15 3.37 -6.09 10.04
N GLU A 16 3.88 -4.95 10.51
CA GLU A 16 3.93 -4.61 11.95
C GLU A 16 2.52 -4.53 12.55
N VAL A 17 1.59 -3.83 11.91
CA VAL A 17 0.19 -3.74 12.40
C VAL A 17 -0.44 -5.13 12.47
N ILE A 18 -0.27 -5.96 11.44
CA ILE A 18 -0.81 -7.34 11.44
C ILE A 18 -0.18 -8.19 12.54
N ALA A 19 1.12 -8.00 12.81
CA ALA A 19 1.81 -8.70 13.89
C ALA A 19 1.28 -8.31 15.28
N VAL A 20 0.89 -7.05 15.47
CA VAL A 20 0.33 -6.54 16.74
C VAL A 20 -1.12 -6.99 16.96
N LEU A 21 -1.91 -7.20 15.90
CA LEU A 21 -3.33 -7.57 15.98
C LEU A 21 -3.61 -9.01 16.50
N ALA A 22 -2.57 -9.80 16.82
CA ALA A 22 -2.68 -11.16 17.38
C ALA A 22 -3.65 -12.09 16.62
N LEU A 23 -3.71 -11.94 15.29
CA LEU A 23 -4.63 -12.68 14.43
C LEU A 23 -4.25 -14.16 14.30
N ALA A 24 -5.24 -14.99 14.00
CA ALA A 24 -5.00 -16.38 13.62
C ALA A 24 -4.01 -16.43 12.43
N LYS A 25 -3.02 -17.34 12.49
CA LYS A 25 -1.91 -17.40 11.52
C LYS A 25 -2.36 -17.46 10.05
N ALA A 26 -3.48 -18.12 9.78
CA ALA A 26 -4.08 -18.19 8.44
C ALA A 26 -4.60 -16.82 7.96
N VAL A 27 -5.26 -16.06 8.83
CA VAL A 27 -5.77 -14.71 8.56
C VAL A 27 -4.62 -13.74 8.38
N ALA A 28 -3.65 -13.73 9.31
CA ALA A 28 -2.45 -12.89 9.22
C ALA A 28 -1.69 -13.13 7.91
N LYS A 29 -1.48 -14.40 7.53
CA LYS A 29 -0.81 -14.75 6.26
C LYS A 29 -1.59 -14.25 5.04
N SER A 30 -2.91 -14.41 5.04
CA SER A 30 -3.78 -13.91 3.96
C SER A 30 -3.68 -12.40 3.81
N LEU A 31 -3.77 -11.66 4.92
CA LEU A 31 -3.67 -10.21 4.94
C LEU A 31 -2.30 -9.73 4.46
N ILE A 32 -1.20 -10.31 4.96
CA ILE A 32 0.16 -9.95 4.53
C ILE A 32 0.31 -10.17 3.02
N MET A 33 -0.11 -11.31 2.49
CA MET A 33 0.00 -11.64 1.06
C MET A 33 -0.80 -10.72 0.14
N ARG A 34 -1.79 -9.99 0.68
CA ARG A 34 -2.64 -9.05 -0.07
C ARG A 34 -2.20 -7.59 0.12
N LEU A 35 -1.93 -7.20 1.36
CA LEU A 35 -1.69 -5.82 1.77
C LEU A 35 -0.25 -5.36 1.46
N VAL A 36 0.74 -6.23 1.64
CA VAL A 36 2.14 -5.92 1.32
C VAL A 36 2.33 -5.59 -0.16
N PRO A 37 1.94 -6.45 -1.12
CA PRO A 37 2.09 -6.11 -2.53
C PRO A 37 1.19 -4.94 -2.96
N ALA A 38 0.00 -4.77 -2.35
CA ALA A 38 -0.84 -3.61 -2.62
C ALA A 38 -0.16 -2.29 -2.22
N SER A 39 0.51 -2.25 -1.06
CA SER A 39 1.24 -1.05 -0.62
C SER A 39 2.47 -0.76 -1.48
N ALA A 40 3.21 -1.79 -1.89
CA ALA A 40 4.32 -1.63 -2.83
C ALA A 40 3.82 -1.08 -4.18
N ALA A 41 2.70 -1.60 -4.70
CA ALA A 41 2.06 -1.12 -5.92
C ALA A 41 1.58 0.34 -5.80
N MET A 42 1.02 0.72 -4.64
CA MET A 42 0.61 2.11 -4.37
C MET A 42 1.76 3.10 -4.52
N ILE A 43 2.91 2.79 -3.91
CA ILE A 43 4.10 3.65 -3.99
C ILE A 43 4.71 3.62 -5.40
N ALA A 44 4.79 2.45 -6.03
CA ALA A 44 5.32 2.30 -7.38
C ALA A 44 4.50 3.06 -8.43
N LEU A 45 3.17 3.06 -8.32
CA LEU A 45 2.27 3.81 -9.21
C LEU A 45 2.29 5.31 -8.94
N GLY A 46 2.51 5.73 -7.69
CA GLY A 46 2.63 7.14 -7.31
C GLY A 46 3.95 7.78 -7.78
N TYR A 47 5.04 7.00 -7.83
CA TYR A 47 6.38 7.52 -8.13
C TYR A 47 6.49 8.24 -9.49
N PRO A 48 5.98 7.70 -10.61
CA PRO A 48 5.94 8.43 -11.87
C PRO A 48 5.17 9.73 -11.77
N GLY A 49 4.09 9.78 -10.98
CA GLY A 49 3.30 11.00 -10.78
C GLY A 49 4.10 12.17 -10.21
N GLU A 50 5.06 11.88 -9.34
CA GLU A 50 5.92 12.88 -8.71
C GLU A 50 6.95 13.48 -9.67
N ILE A 51 7.39 12.70 -10.65
CA ILE A 51 8.44 13.11 -11.59
C ILE A 51 7.85 13.93 -12.76
N HIS A 52 6.55 13.79 -13.06
CA HIS A 52 5.90 14.46 -14.19
C HIS A 52 5.18 15.75 -13.76
N GLN A 53 5.43 16.87 -14.45
CA GLN A 53 5.08 18.19 -13.91
C GLN A 53 3.67 18.75 -14.18
N ILE A 54 2.91 18.33 -15.21
CA ILE A 54 1.75 19.16 -15.63
C ILE A 54 0.43 18.40 -15.80
N ARG A 55 0.33 17.36 -16.65
CA ARG A 55 -0.95 16.64 -16.87
C ARG A 55 -0.97 15.22 -16.33
N THR A 56 0.15 14.51 -16.40
CA THR A 56 0.22 13.10 -16.01
C THR A 56 0.28 12.90 -14.49
N HIS A 57 0.59 13.94 -13.71
CA HIS A 57 0.63 13.85 -12.25
C HIS A 57 -0.72 13.44 -11.64
N LYS A 58 -1.83 14.02 -12.15
CA LYS A 58 -3.18 13.72 -11.64
C LYS A 58 -3.58 12.27 -11.93
N SER A 59 -3.28 11.76 -13.12
CA SER A 59 -3.61 10.38 -13.48
C SER A 59 -2.85 9.37 -12.63
N TYR A 60 -1.57 9.60 -12.34
CA TYR A 60 -0.80 8.72 -11.46
C TYR A 60 -1.27 8.80 -10.00
N GLY A 61 -1.70 9.97 -9.53
CA GLY A 61 -2.33 10.10 -8.22
C GLY A 61 -3.67 9.36 -8.10
N VAL A 62 -4.51 9.40 -9.14
CA VAL A 62 -5.75 8.61 -9.19
C VAL A 62 -5.45 7.12 -9.25
N LEU A 63 -4.46 6.70 -10.04
CA LEU A 63 -4.05 5.31 -10.14
C LEU A 63 -3.47 4.77 -8.83
N SER A 64 -2.70 5.55 -8.08
CA SER A 64 -2.17 5.13 -6.77
C SER A 64 -3.25 5.11 -5.69
N THR A 65 -4.35 5.84 -5.87
CA THR A 65 -5.50 5.81 -4.94
C THR A 65 -6.24 4.47 -5.00
N ILE A 66 -6.21 3.76 -6.12
CA ILE A 66 -6.88 2.45 -6.27
C ILE A 66 -6.33 1.40 -5.27
N PRO A 67 -5.01 1.10 -5.24
CA PRO A 67 -4.46 0.17 -4.26
C PRO A 67 -4.58 0.70 -2.81
N PHE A 68 -4.58 2.02 -2.60
CA PHE A 68 -4.85 2.59 -1.29
C PHE A 68 -6.27 2.27 -0.79
N LEU A 69 -7.29 2.49 -1.62
CA LEU A 69 -8.67 2.15 -1.29
C LEU A 69 -8.86 0.64 -1.07
N TYR A 70 -8.15 -0.19 -1.82
CA TYR A 70 -8.14 -1.64 -1.59
C TYR A 70 -7.58 -2.00 -0.21
N ILE A 71 -6.47 -1.39 0.21
CA ILE A 71 -5.91 -1.59 1.55
C ILE A 71 -6.94 -1.19 2.62
N LEU A 72 -7.60 -0.03 2.47
CA LEU A 72 -8.65 0.40 3.41
C LEU A 72 -9.82 -0.58 3.45
N TYR A 73 -10.31 -1.03 2.30
CA TYR A 73 -11.39 -2.00 2.22
C TYR A 73 -11.03 -3.29 2.97
N VAL A 74 -9.85 -3.86 2.72
CA VAL A 74 -9.42 -5.08 3.41
C VAL A 74 -9.27 -4.85 4.92
N LEU A 75 -8.75 -3.70 5.35
CA LEU A 75 -8.53 -3.40 6.77
C LEU A 75 -9.82 -3.08 7.55
N PHE A 76 -10.85 -2.52 6.92
CA PHE A 76 -12.07 -2.08 7.61
C PHE A 76 -13.30 -2.94 7.34
N VAL A 77 -13.29 -3.75 6.27
CA VAL A 77 -14.45 -4.57 5.87
C VAL A 77 -14.18 -6.06 6.02
N GLU A 78 -12.96 -6.52 5.72
CA GLU A 78 -12.62 -7.95 5.79
C GLU A 78 -11.91 -8.38 7.07
N LEU A 79 -11.36 -7.41 7.81
CA LEU A 79 -10.78 -7.58 9.13
C LEU A 79 -11.89 -7.55 10.20
#